data_AF-A0A9E3CV07-F1
#
_entry.id   AF-A0A9E3CV07-F1
#
_cell.length_a   1.000
_cell.length_b   1.000
_cell.length_c   1.000
_cell.angle_alpha   90.00
_cell.angle_beta   90.00
_cell.angle_gamma   90.00
#
_symmetry.space_group_name_H-M   'P 1'
#
loop_
_entity.id
_entity.type
_entity.pdbx_description
1 polymer ?
#
loop_
_entity_poly.entity_id
_entity_poly.type
_entity_poly.pdbx_seq_one_letter_code
_entity_poly.pdbx_strand_id
1 'polypeptide(L)'
;MRTSYLFAATALLLPAAAFAQMSDADYCRALTQRYQTLVESVERGHNPQPPPVDAQAAIEQCKAGNTAAGIPVLEQKLRNAKVDLPKRS
;
A
#
# COMPACT_ATOMS: atom_id res chain seq x y z
N MET A 1 35.65 -3.54 -53.12
CA MET A 1 34.40 -3.81 -52.37
C MET A 1 34.65 -3.30 -50.95
N ARG A 2 34.32 -2.07 -50.53
CA ARG A 2 33.12 -1.24 -50.65
C ARG A 2 31.94 -1.81 -49.85
N THR A 3 31.92 -1.56 -48.54
CA THR A 3 30.70 -1.18 -47.79
C THR A 3 31.06 -0.63 -46.41
N SER A 4 30.80 0.66 -46.29
CA SER A 4 30.80 1.51 -45.10
C SER A 4 29.71 1.13 -44.09
N TYR A 5 30.01 1.38 -42.81
CA TYR A 5 29.15 1.69 -41.64
C TYR A 5 27.74 1.11 -41.57
N LEU A 6 27.38 0.56 -40.40
CA LEU A 6 26.15 0.95 -39.69
C LEU A 6 26.23 0.51 -38.23
N PHE A 7 26.21 1.53 -37.35
CA PHE A 7 25.86 1.42 -35.95
C PHE A 7 24.57 0.60 -35.80
N ALA A 8 24.62 -0.47 -35.02
CA ALA A 8 23.43 -1.06 -34.43
C ALA A 8 23.72 -1.30 -32.95
N ALA A 9 23.98 -0.21 -32.23
CA ALA A 9 23.70 -0.17 -30.80
C ALA A 9 22.18 -0.30 -30.66
N THR A 10 21.70 -1.55 -30.65
CA THR A 10 20.32 -1.88 -30.31
C THR A 10 20.15 -1.52 -28.84
N ALA A 11 19.78 -0.27 -28.61
CA ALA A 11 19.22 0.20 -27.36
C ALA A 11 18.06 -0.74 -27.04
N LEU A 12 18.26 -1.60 -26.04
CA LEU A 12 17.21 -2.27 -25.32
C LEU A 12 16.36 -1.18 -24.66
N LEU A 13 15.42 -0.60 -25.43
CA LEU A 13 14.24 0.04 -24.90
C LEU A 13 13.40 -1.09 -24.30
N LEU A 14 13.77 -1.54 -23.10
CA LEU A 14 12.78 -2.18 -22.24
C LEU A 14 11.71 -1.11 -21.98
N PRO A 15 10.44 -1.38 -22.31
CA PRO A 15 9.37 -0.59 -21.74
C PRO A 15 9.55 -0.74 -20.23
N ALA A 16 9.84 0.36 -19.54
CA ALA A 16 9.53 0.44 -18.12
C ALA A 16 8.01 0.26 -18.07
N ALA A 17 7.57 -0.98 -17.91
CA ALA A 17 6.22 -1.29 -17.51
C ALA A 17 6.09 -0.68 -16.12
N ALA A 18 5.75 0.60 -16.09
CA ALA A 18 5.05 1.19 -14.98
C ALA A 18 3.71 0.46 -14.94
N PHE A 19 3.72 -0.74 -14.37
CA PHE A 19 2.54 -1.30 -13.74
C PHE A 19 2.00 -0.20 -12.84
N ALA A 20 0.69 -0.03 -12.80
CA ALA A 20 0.00 0.95 -11.98
C ALA A 20 0.13 0.57 -10.49
N GLN A 21 1.36 0.37 -10.03
CA GLN A 21 1.73 -0.10 -8.74
C GLN A 21 1.38 0.99 -7.73
N MET A 22 0.29 0.80 -6.99
CA MET A 22 -0.13 1.75 -5.97
C MET A 22 1.07 1.98 -5.06
N SER A 23 1.50 3.24 -4.93
CA SER A 23 2.67 3.54 -4.10
C SER A 23 2.43 3.04 -2.68
N ASP A 24 3.47 2.62 -1.98
CA ASP A 24 3.31 2.17 -0.59
C ASP A 24 2.66 3.27 0.28
N ALA A 25 2.88 4.54 -0.04
CA ALA A 25 2.23 5.66 0.64
C ALA A 25 0.72 5.71 0.38
N ASP A 26 0.30 5.56 -0.87
CA ASP A 26 -1.12 5.51 -1.23
C ASP A 26 -1.79 4.26 -0.65
N TYR A 27 -1.08 3.14 -0.64
CA TYR A 27 -1.55 1.89 -0.05
C TYR A 27 -1.71 2.01 1.47
N CYS A 28 -0.73 2.56 2.18
CA CYS A 28 -0.81 2.85 3.62
C CYS A 28 -2.01 3.75 3.93
N ARG A 29 -2.26 4.76 3.09
CA ARG A 29 -3.40 5.66 3.24
C ARG A 29 -4.73 4.92 3.05
N ALA A 30 -4.83 4.07 2.04
CA ALA A 30 -6.02 3.25 1.80
C ALA A 30 -6.30 2.29 2.97
N LEU A 31 -5.27 1.64 3.51
CA LEU A 31 -5.38 0.79 4.70
C LEU A 31 -5.84 1.58 5.93
N THR A 32 -5.28 2.77 6.14
CA THR A 32 -5.65 3.66 7.24
C THR A 32 -7.13 4.03 7.17
N GLN A 33 -7.61 4.41 5.98
CA GLN A 33 -9.03 4.74 5.77
C GLN A 33 -9.95 3.55 6.05
N ARG A 34 -9.60 2.36 5.55
CA ARG A 34 -10.35 1.12 5.83
C ARG A 34 -10.43 0.83 7.33
N TYR A 35 -9.32 1.02 8.03
CA TYR A 35 -9.24 0.78 9.46
C TYR A 35 -10.08 1.79 10.26
N GLN A 36 -10.05 3.07 9.88
CA GLN A 36 -10.89 4.10 10.49
C GLN A 36 -12.39 3.80 10.31
N THR A 37 -12.80 3.41 9.10
CA THR A 37 -14.20 3.00 8.85
C THR A 37 -14.61 1.79 9.69
N LEU A 38 -13.70 0.82 9.86
CA LEU A 38 -13.92 -0.33 10.75
C LEU A 38 -14.16 0.13 12.19
N VAL A 39 -13.27 0.95 12.74
CA VAL A 39 -13.42 1.49 14.11
C VAL A 39 -14.75 2.22 14.25
N GLU A 40 -15.07 3.15 13.35
CA GLU A 40 -16.34 3.87 13.38
C GLU A 40 -17.57 2.95 13.33
N SER A 41 -17.49 1.84 12.59
CA SER A 41 -18.57 0.85 12.54
C SER A 41 -18.71 0.05 13.84
N VAL A 42 -17.59 -0.26 14.50
CA VAL A 42 -17.57 -0.94 15.81
C VAL A 42 -18.08 -0.02 16.92
N GLU A 43 -17.68 1.25 16.90
CA GLU A 43 -18.12 2.27 17.86
C GLU A 43 -19.63 2.54 17.80
N ARG A 44 -20.23 2.41 16.61
CA ARG A 44 -21.70 2.47 16.43
C ARG A 44 -22.42 1.19 16.88
N GLY A 45 -21.69 0.11 17.16
CA GLY A 45 -22.22 -1.16 17.62
C GLY A 45 -22.50 -1.19 19.13
N HIS A 46 -23.02 -2.32 19.61
CA HIS A 46 -23.36 -2.52 21.03
C HIS A 46 -22.15 -2.78 21.95
N ASN A 47 -20.92 -2.79 21.41
CA ASN A 47 -19.71 -3.00 22.20
C ASN A 47 -18.52 -2.22 21.62
N PRO A 48 -18.43 -0.91 21.89
CA PRO A 48 -17.28 -0.10 21.50
C PRO A 48 -16.03 -0.63 22.20
N GLN A 49 -15.07 -1.12 21.40
CA GLN A 49 -13.78 -1.57 21.89
C GLN A 49 -12.74 -0.55 21.42
N PRO A 50 -11.93 0.01 22.34
CA PRO A 50 -10.90 0.97 21.95
C PRO A 50 -9.97 0.36 20.89
N PRO A 51 -9.55 1.14 19.87
CA PRO A 51 -8.69 0.61 18.83
C PRO A 51 -7.34 0.20 19.47
N PRO A 52 -6.82 -1.00 19.17
CA PRO A 52 -5.58 -1.48 19.74
C PRO A 52 -4.40 -0.58 19.38
N VAL A 53 -3.55 -0.29 20.37
CA VAL A 53 -2.43 0.67 20.30
C VAL A 53 -1.52 0.47 19.10
N ASP A 54 -1.30 -0.78 18.70
CA ASP A 54 -0.47 -1.13 17.54
C ASP A 54 -1.08 -0.64 16.21
N ALA A 55 -2.39 -0.55 16.10
CA ALA A 55 -3.05 0.03 14.93
C ALA A 55 -2.88 1.55 14.86
N GLN A 56 -3.03 2.28 15.99
CA GLN A 56 -2.70 3.71 16.01
C GLN A 56 -1.24 3.96 15.64
N ALA A 57 -0.32 3.19 16.23
CA ALA A 57 1.10 3.29 15.92
C ALA A 57 1.35 3.04 14.42
N ALA A 58 0.71 2.03 13.82
CA ALA A 58 0.83 1.77 12.39
C ALA A 58 0.31 2.90 11.50
N ILE A 59 -0.80 3.55 11.89
CA ILE A 59 -1.32 4.75 11.21
C ILE A 59 -0.31 5.90 11.29
N GLU A 60 0.32 6.10 12.43
CA GLU A 60 1.35 7.12 12.61
C GLU A 60 2.60 6.82 11.76
N GLN A 61 3.04 5.56 11.71
CA GLN A 61 4.13 5.14 10.81
C GLN A 61 3.77 5.40 9.33
N CYS A 62 2.54 5.10 8.92
CA CYS A 62 2.05 5.45 7.58
C CYS A 62 2.12 6.97 7.31
N LYS A 63 1.68 7.80 8.26
CA LYS A 63 1.71 9.27 8.14
C LYS A 63 3.14 9.83 8.13
N ALA A 64 4.04 9.20 8.87
CA ALA A 64 5.46 9.56 8.91
C ALA A 64 6.24 9.11 7.66
N GLY A 65 5.59 8.41 6.73
CA GLY A 65 6.24 7.86 5.53
C GLY A 65 6.99 6.55 5.77
N ASN A 66 6.97 6.01 7.00
CA ASN A 66 7.49 4.67 7.32
C ASN A 66 6.44 3.61 6.99
N THR A 67 6.12 3.51 5.69
CA THR A 67 5.10 2.60 5.18
C THR A 67 5.46 1.14 5.41
N ALA A 68 6.74 0.79 5.34
CA ALA A 68 7.25 -0.56 5.58
C ALA A 68 6.90 -1.11 6.97
N ALA A 69 6.85 -0.25 8.00
CA ALA A 69 6.46 -0.63 9.34
C ALA A 69 4.93 -0.61 9.55
N GLY A 70 4.23 0.37 8.96
CA GLY A 70 2.78 0.56 9.18
C GLY A 70 1.89 -0.42 8.40
N ILE A 71 2.22 -0.68 7.13
CA ILE A 71 1.48 -1.56 6.24
C ILE A 71 1.21 -2.95 6.84
N PRO A 72 2.22 -3.74 7.25
CA PRO A 72 1.99 -5.14 7.65
C PRO A 72 1.07 -5.24 8.87
N VAL A 73 1.16 -4.27 9.79
CA VAL A 73 0.30 -4.20 10.97
C VAL A 73 -1.15 -3.89 10.56
N LEU A 74 -1.37 -2.86 9.74
CA LEU A 74 -2.72 -2.49 9.29
C LEU A 74 -3.37 -3.58 8.46
N GLU A 75 -2.63 -4.20 7.54
CA GLU A 75 -3.15 -5.33 6.77
C GLU A 75 -3.54 -6.49 7.70
N GLN A 76 -2.71 -6.82 8.70
CA GLN A 76 -3.02 -7.89 9.66
C GLN A 76 -4.29 -7.56 10.46
N LYS A 77 -4.45 -6.32 10.91
CA LYS A 77 -5.65 -5.89 11.67
C LYS A 77 -6.92 -5.99 10.84
N LEU A 78 -6.87 -5.51 9.60
CA LEU A 78 -8.00 -5.60 8.67
C LEU A 78 -8.32 -7.06 8.34
N ARG A 79 -7.32 -7.92 8.10
CA ARG A 79 -7.53 -9.37 7.91
C ARG A 79 -8.15 -10.05 9.12
N ASN A 80 -7.67 -9.75 10.32
CA ASN A 80 -8.23 -10.30 11.57
C ASN A 80 -9.71 -9.87 11.75
N ALA A 81 -10.05 -8.66 11.33
CA ALA A 81 -11.42 -8.14 11.33
C ALA A 81 -12.25 -8.62 10.12
N LYS A 82 -11.69 -9.48 9.25
CA LYS A 82 -12.32 -9.97 8.01
C LYS A 82 -12.74 -8.85 7.06
N VAL A 83 -12.00 -7.74 7.05
CA VAL A 83 -12.16 -6.62 6.12
C VAL A 83 -11.31 -6.87 4.89
N ASP A 84 -11.90 -6.69 3.71
CA ASP A 84 -11.19 -6.80 2.44
C ASP A 84 -10.10 -5.72 2.31
N LEU A 85 -8.92 -6.16 1.91
CA LEU A 85 -7.78 -5.27 1.70
C LEU A 85 -7.88 -4.58 0.33
N PRO A 86 -7.43 -3.31 0.23
CA PRO A 86 -7.25 -2.68 -1.07
C PRO A 86 -6.29 -3.52 -1.93
N LYS A 87 -6.54 -3.57 -3.23
CA LYS A 87 -5.61 -4.20 -4.17
C LYS A 87 -4.40 -3.28 -4.32
N ARG A 88 -3.20 -3.86 -4.18
CA ARG A 88 -2.00 -3.29 -4.79
C ARG A 88 -2.15 -3.58 -6.28
N SER A 89 -2.82 -2.68 -7.02
CA SER A 89 -2.56 -2.59 -8.46
C SER A 89 -1.10 -2.32 -8.67
#